data_AF-A0A4Q6GNW2-F1
#
_entry.id   AF-A0A4Q6GNW2-F1
#
_cell.length_a   1.000
_cell.length_b   1.000
_cell.length_c   1.000
_cell.angle_alpha   90.00
_cell.angle_beta   90.00
_cell.angle_gamma   90.00
#
_symmetry.space_group_name_H-M   'P 1'
#
loop_
_entity.id
_entity.type
_entity.pdbx_description
1 polymer ?
#
loop_
_entity_poly.entity_id
_entity_poly.type
_entity_poly.pdbx_seq_one_letter_code
_entity_poly.pdbx_strand_id
1 'polypeptide(L)'
;MAAAALNRDWLRGQLLQLLATASSLAALAAMLDPDRIASAMGIFLVGVNGYSQFYAIYVGMRLATAMLALLAARSGKQPLLVDLTALFLLAQPAGRLAAAFAIGLPKGVLLAVCAVELLAGISLLALRPRGKFLSP
;
A
#
# COMPACT_ATOMS: atom_id res chain seq x y z
N MET A 1 14.76 22.56 16.14
CA MET A 1 13.67 21.54 16.20
C MET A 1 12.54 21.78 15.18
N ALA A 2 12.09 23.03 14.95
CA ALA A 2 11.00 23.33 14.00
C ALA A 2 11.29 22.94 12.53
N ALA A 3 12.49 23.23 12.01
CA ALA A 3 12.87 22.88 10.63
C ALA A 3 12.91 21.35 10.38
N ALA A 4 13.35 20.57 11.38
CA ALA A 4 13.35 19.10 11.29
C ALA A 4 11.94 18.50 11.32
N ALA A 5 11.02 19.11 12.08
CA ALA A 5 9.60 18.72 12.09
C ALA A 5 8.91 19.06 10.76
N LEU A 6 9.18 20.25 10.21
CA LEU A 6 8.68 20.68 8.90
C LEU A 6 9.16 19.74 7.78
N ASN A 7 10.43 19.34 7.80
CA ASN A 7 10.99 18.42 6.83
C ASN A 7 10.34 17.03 6.90
N ARG A 8 10.06 16.53 8.12
CA ARG A 8 9.35 15.25 8.31
C ARG A 8 7.90 15.29 7.82
N ASP A 9 7.17 16.36 8.12
CA ASP A 9 5.80 16.52 7.66
C ASP A 9 5.72 16.61 6.12
N TRP A 10 6.67 17.32 5.51
CA TRP A 10 6.79 17.39 4.05
C TRP A 10 7.13 16.03 3.42
N LEU A 11 8.13 15.31 3.96
CA LEU A 11 8.51 13.97 3.49
C LEU A 11 7.35 12.97 3.60
N ARG A 12 6.59 13.01 4.71
CA ARG A 12 5.38 12.20 4.88
C ARG A 12 4.34 12.53 3.82
N GLY A 13 4.09 13.81 3.56
CA GLY A 13 3.16 14.26 2.52
C GLY A 13 3.56 13.75 1.14
N GLN A 14 4.84 13.86 0.77
CA GLN A 14 5.37 13.33 -0.48
C GLN A 14 5.21 11.82 -0.58
N LEU A 15 5.54 11.07 0.48
CA LEU A 15 5.39 9.62 0.51
C LEU A 15 3.92 9.20 0.35
N LEU A 16 2.99 9.88 1.01
CA LEU A 16 1.56 9.64 0.89
C LEU A 16 1.04 9.91 -0.53
N GLN A 17 1.48 11.01 -1.17
CA GLN A 17 1.12 11.30 -2.56
C GLN A 17 1.67 10.24 -3.52
N LEU A 18 2.94 9.86 -3.36
CA LEU A 18 3.54 8.78 -4.15
C LEU A 18 2.80 7.46 -3.98
N LEU A 19 2.43 7.10 -2.75
CA LEU A 19 1.65 5.89 -2.48
C LEU A 19 0.26 5.95 -3.10
N ALA A 20 -0.41 7.09 -3.03
CA ALA A 20 -1.69 7.30 -3.67
C ALA A 20 -1.59 7.11 -5.19
N THR A 21 -0.66 7.82 -5.83
CA THR A 21 -0.46 7.75 -7.28
C THR A 21 -0.06 6.35 -7.72
N ALA A 22 0.92 5.73 -7.07
CA ALA A 22 1.37 4.39 -7.42
C ALA A 22 0.27 3.34 -7.24
N SER A 23 -0.52 3.43 -6.17
CA SER A 23 -1.63 2.50 -5.92
C SER A 23 -2.77 2.71 -6.91
N SER A 24 -3.12 3.96 -7.25
CA SER A 24 -4.11 4.27 -8.28
C SER A 24 -3.68 3.80 -9.67
N LEU A 25 -2.42 4.03 -10.06
CA LEU A 25 -1.89 3.57 -11.34
C LEU A 25 -1.83 2.04 -11.42
N ALA A 26 -1.43 1.38 -10.34
CA ALA A 26 -1.43 -0.08 -10.30
C ALA A 26 -2.85 -0.66 -10.38
N ALA A 27 -3.83 -0.05 -9.69
CA ALA A 27 -5.22 -0.44 -9.80
C ALA A 27 -5.74 -0.24 -11.23
N LEU A 28 -5.44 0.91 -11.85
CA LEU A 28 -5.82 1.20 -13.23
C LEU A 28 -5.19 0.20 -14.20
N ALA A 29 -3.91 -0.13 -14.06
CA ALA A 29 -3.24 -1.13 -14.87
C ALA A 29 -3.90 -2.51 -14.73
N ALA A 30 -4.23 -2.92 -13.50
CA ALA A 30 -4.94 -4.17 -13.23
C ALA A 30 -6.39 -4.18 -13.77
N MET A 31 -7.05 -3.02 -13.86
CA MET A 31 -8.37 -2.91 -14.48
C MET A 31 -8.32 -2.99 -16.00
N LEU A 32 -7.30 -2.39 -16.63
CA LEU A 32 -7.18 -2.29 -18.08
C LEU A 32 -6.72 -3.61 -18.72
N ASP A 33 -5.79 -4.32 -18.06
CA ASP A 33 -5.23 -5.58 -18.58
C ASP A 33 -5.03 -6.59 -17.43
N PRO A 34 -6.14 -7.16 -16.90
CA PRO A 34 -6.08 -8.05 -15.73
C PRO A 34 -5.26 -9.31 -15.99
N ASP A 35 -5.36 -9.89 -17.19
CA ASP A 35 -4.65 -11.13 -17.55
C ASP A 35 -3.14 -10.93 -17.61
N ARG A 36 -2.67 -9.80 -18.16
CA ARG A 36 -1.25 -9.47 -18.17
C ARG A 36 -0.71 -9.23 -16.77
N ILE A 37 -1.45 -8.52 -15.93
CA ILE A 37 -1.01 -8.29 -14.54
C ILE A 37 -1.03 -9.60 -13.75
N ALA A 38 -2.06 -10.42 -13.89
CA ALA A 38 -2.15 -11.71 -13.22
C ALA A 38 -1.00 -12.64 -13.64
N SER A 39 -0.76 -12.79 -14.94
CA SER A 39 0.34 -13.62 -15.46
C SER A 39 1.72 -13.12 -15.04
N ALA A 40 1.96 -11.80 -15.00
CA ALA A 40 3.19 -11.22 -14.46
C ALA A 40 3.41 -11.54 -12.97
N MET A 41 2.33 -11.81 -12.24
CA MET A 41 2.34 -12.24 -10.84
C MET A 41 2.29 -13.78 -10.68
N GLY A 42 2.30 -14.54 -11.79
CA GLY A 42 2.20 -16.00 -11.78
C GLY A 42 0.81 -16.54 -11.44
N ILE A 43 -0.23 -15.72 -11.62
CA ILE A 43 -1.64 -16.08 -11.36
C ILE A 43 -2.33 -16.34 -12.71
N PHE A 44 -3.10 -17.44 -12.78
CA PHE A 44 -3.97 -17.75 -13.90
C PHE A 44 -5.42 -17.45 -13.52
N LEU A 45 -6.06 -16.53 -14.24
CA LEU A 45 -7.45 -16.17 -14.01
C LEU A 45 -8.35 -17.17 -14.74
N VAL A 46 -9.15 -17.92 -13.99
CA VAL A 46 -10.07 -18.92 -14.56
C VAL A 46 -11.48 -18.68 -14.04
N GLY A 47 -12.40 -18.45 -14.98
CA GLY A 47 -13.82 -18.24 -14.70
C GLY A 47 -14.12 -16.94 -13.94
N VAL A 48 -15.41 -16.64 -13.81
CA VAL A 48 -15.89 -15.37 -13.22
C VAL A 48 -15.38 -15.14 -11.79
N ASN A 49 -15.28 -16.21 -11.00
CA ASN A 49 -14.80 -16.13 -9.62
C ASN A 49 -13.31 -15.75 -9.53
N GLY A 50 -12.46 -16.25 -10.45
CA GLY A 50 -11.04 -15.90 -10.50
C GLY A 50 -10.84 -14.43 -10.80
N TYR A 51 -11.53 -13.90 -11.82
CA TYR A 51 -11.50 -12.47 -12.12
C TYR A 51 -12.08 -11.63 -10.97
N SER A 52 -13.21 -12.03 -10.39
CA SER A 52 -13.83 -11.30 -9.27
C SER A 52 -12.88 -11.15 -8.07
N GLN A 53 -12.21 -12.24 -7.67
CA GLN A 53 -11.21 -12.20 -6.60
C GLN A 53 -10.01 -11.34 -6.97
N PHE A 54 -9.53 -11.44 -8.21
CA PHE A 54 -8.44 -10.62 -8.70
C PHE A 54 -8.77 -9.12 -8.63
N TYR A 55 -9.94 -8.70 -9.12
CA TYR A 55 -10.37 -7.30 -9.06
C TYR A 55 -10.55 -6.83 -7.60
N ALA A 56 -11.09 -7.66 -6.71
CA ALA A 56 -11.22 -7.30 -5.30
C ALA A 56 -9.87 -6.96 -4.66
N ILE A 57 -8.82 -7.75 -4.95
CA ILE A 57 -7.50 -7.60 -4.33
C ILE A 57 -6.63 -6.58 -5.07
N TYR A 58 -6.52 -6.67 -6.40
CA TYR A 58 -5.58 -5.85 -7.18
C TYR A 58 -6.14 -4.49 -7.59
N VAL A 59 -7.47 -4.35 -7.62
CA VAL A 59 -8.14 -3.08 -7.90
C VAL A 59 -8.70 -2.50 -6.60
N GLY A 60 -9.59 -3.24 -5.92
CA GLY A 60 -10.28 -2.78 -4.72
C GLY A 60 -9.34 -2.37 -3.60
N MET A 61 -8.46 -3.27 -3.14
CA MET A 61 -7.52 -2.95 -2.05
C MET A 61 -6.50 -1.88 -2.43
N ARG A 62 -6.06 -1.82 -3.69
CA ARG A 62 -5.14 -0.77 -4.15
C ARG A 62 -5.84 0.60 -4.19
N LEU A 63 -7.08 0.68 -4.65
CA LEU A 63 -7.86 1.92 -4.60
C LEU A 63 -8.19 2.34 -3.16
N ALA A 64 -8.51 1.40 -2.27
CA ALA A 64 -8.71 1.68 -0.85
C ALA A 64 -7.45 2.27 -0.22
N THR A 65 -6.28 1.67 -0.49
CA THR A 65 -4.98 2.19 -0.03
C THR A 65 -4.71 3.59 -0.60
N ALA A 66 -5.01 3.81 -1.88
CA ALA A 66 -4.83 5.11 -2.53
C ALA A 66 -5.72 6.20 -1.89
N MET A 67 -7.00 5.88 -1.64
CA MET A 67 -7.92 6.79 -0.96
C MET A 67 -7.46 7.11 0.45
N LEU A 68 -7.06 6.10 1.23
CA LEU A 68 -6.53 6.31 2.58
C LEU A 68 -5.28 7.21 2.54
N ALA A 69 -4.38 6.99 1.59
CA ALA A 69 -3.18 7.81 1.43
C ALA A 69 -3.51 9.28 1.08
N LEU A 70 -4.47 9.50 0.17
CA LEU A 70 -4.94 10.85 -0.18
C LEU A 70 -5.63 11.54 1.00
N LEU A 71 -6.47 10.82 1.74
CA LEU A 71 -7.12 11.35 2.94
C LEU A 71 -6.07 11.68 4.01
N ALA A 72 -5.13 10.78 4.27
CA ALA A 72 -4.04 10.99 5.23
C ALA A 72 -3.15 12.19 4.83
N ALA A 73 -2.95 12.44 3.53
CA ALA A 73 -2.22 13.61 3.05
C ALA A 73 -2.97 14.92 3.31
N ARG A 74 -4.31 14.89 3.30
CA ARG A 74 -5.18 16.05 3.51
C ARG A 74 -5.48 16.30 5.00
N SER A 75 -5.54 15.26 5.83
CA SER A 75 -5.97 15.33 7.24
C SER A 75 -4.92 15.88 8.23
N GLY A 76 -3.84 16.50 7.74
CA GLY A 76 -2.85 17.18 8.58
C GLY A 76 -2.12 16.24 9.55
N LYS A 77 -2.23 16.48 10.86
CA LYS A 77 -1.48 15.80 11.93
C LYS A 77 -2.20 14.56 12.51
N GLN A 78 -3.34 14.15 11.96
CA GLN A 78 -4.06 12.97 12.47
C GLN A 78 -3.26 11.68 12.19
N PRO A 79 -2.77 10.98 13.23
CA PRO A 79 -1.91 9.82 13.01
C PRO A 79 -2.71 8.58 12.58
N LEU A 80 -4.01 8.50 12.90
CA LEU A 80 -4.84 7.33 12.62
C LEU A 80 -4.92 6.99 11.13
N LEU A 81 -5.12 7.99 10.26
CA LEU A 81 -5.21 7.74 8.81
C LEU A 81 -3.87 7.30 8.21
N VAL A 82 -2.76 7.80 8.77
CA VAL A 82 -1.41 7.37 8.41
C VAL A 82 -1.22 5.90 8.84
N ASP A 83 -1.62 5.55 10.05
CA ASP A 83 -1.52 4.17 10.56
C ASP A 83 -2.38 3.19 9.74
N LEU A 84 -3.61 3.57 9.38
CA LEU A 84 -4.47 2.75 8.53
C LEU A 84 -3.88 2.59 7.12
N THR A 85 -3.32 3.66 6.54
CA THR A 85 -2.65 3.59 5.23
C THR A 85 -1.46 2.62 5.28
N ALA A 86 -0.62 2.74 6.31
CA ALA A 86 0.50 1.82 6.53
C ALA A 86 0.03 0.38 6.73
N LEU A 87 -1.04 0.17 7.50
CA LEU A 87 -1.59 -1.16 7.76
C LEU A 87 -2.08 -1.81 6.45
N PHE A 88 -2.85 -1.09 5.63
CA PHE A 88 -3.32 -1.59 4.34
C PHE A 88 -2.16 -1.92 3.39
N LEU A 89 -1.16 -1.05 3.35
CA LEU A 89 0.02 -1.25 2.51
C LEU A 89 0.86 -2.45 2.99
N LEU A 90 1.04 -2.61 4.31
CA LEU A 90 1.82 -3.70 4.91
C LEU A 90 1.05 -5.03 4.97
N ALA A 91 -0.28 -5.00 4.90
CA ALA A 91 -1.09 -6.22 4.85
C ALA A 91 -0.76 -7.09 3.62
N GLN A 92 -0.46 -6.45 2.48
CA GLN A 92 -0.08 -7.13 1.24
C GLN A 92 1.21 -7.96 1.39
N PRO A 93 2.36 -7.38 1.80
CA PRO A 93 3.56 -8.16 2.06
C PRO A 93 3.44 -9.08 3.28
N ALA A 94 2.69 -8.71 4.32
CA ALA A 94 2.47 -9.59 5.48
C ALA A 94 1.75 -10.89 5.10
N GLY A 95 0.72 -10.82 4.27
CA GLY A 95 0.05 -12.01 3.73
C GLY A 95 0.99 -12.90 2.92
N ARG A 96 1.90 -12.29 2.13
CA ARG A 96 2.92 -13.03 1.37
C ARG A 96 3.98 -13.66 2.27
N LEU A 97 4.39 -12.99 3.35
CA LEU A 97 5.31 -13.56 4.34
C LEU A 97 4.67 -14.73 5.09
N ALA A 98 3.38 -14.63 5.44
CA ALA A 98 2.63 -15.74 6.01
C ALA A 98 2.60 -16.95 5.05
N ALA A 99 2.32 -16.72 3.77
CA ALA A 99 2.39 -17.76 2.75
C ALA A 99 3.80 -18.33 2.57
N ALA A 100 4.85 -17.50 2.74
CA ALA A 100 6.22 -17.94 2.56
C ALA A 100 6.66 -19.03 3.54
N PHE A 101 6.07 -19.09 4.75
CA PHE A 101 6.31 -20.19 5.69
C PHE A 101 5.75 -21.53 5.19
N ALA A 102 4.70 -21.52 4.38
CA ALA A 102 4.06 -22.73 3.87
C ALA A 102 4.63 -23.17 2.51
N ILE A 103 4.88 -22.22 1.60
CA ILE A 103 5.18 -22.52 0.19
C ILE A 103 6.46 -21.83 -0.34
N GLY A 104 7.18 -21.08 0.50
CA GLY A 104 8.40 -20.37 0.13
C GLY A 104 8.19 -18.93 -0.33
N LEU A 105 9.28 -18.17 -0.43
CA LEU A 105 9.24 -16.73 -0.76
C LEU A 105 8.71 -16.45 -2.17
N PRO A 106 8.03 -15.29 -2.37
CA PRO A 106 7.68 -14.83 -3.70
C PRO A 106 8.94 -14.63 -4.56
N LYS A 107 8.85 -14.89 -5.86
CA LYS A 107 9.94 -14.74 -6.82
C LYS A 107 9.61 -13.69 -7.89
N GLY A 108 10.62 -13.20 -8.58
CA GLY A 108 10.47 -12.26 -9.70
C GLY A 108 9.90 -10.90 -9.27
N VAL A 109 8.99 -10.36 -10.09
CA VAL A 109 8.40 -9.02 -9.90
C VAL A 109 7.68 -8.89 -8.55
N LEU A 110 7.01 -9.96 -8.10
CA LEU A 110 6.26 -9.96 -6.84
C LEU A 110 7.17 -9.73 -5.62
N LEU A 111 8.41 -10.20 -5.66
CA LEU A 111 9.40 -9.97 -4.61
C LEU A 111 9.82 -8.49 -4.56
N ALA A 112 10.08 -7.88 -5.72
CA ALA A 112 10.43 -6.47 -5.81
C ALA A 112 9.29 -5.58 -5.30
N VAL A 113 8.04 -5.88 -5.68
CA VAL A 113 6.86 -5.18 -5.17
C VAL A 113 6.74 -5.34 -3.66
N CYS A 114 6.93 -6.55 -3.13
CA CYS A 114 6.90 -6.82 -1.69
C CYS A 114 7.95 -5.98 -0.93
N ALA A 115 9.18 -5.88 -1.44
CA ALA A 115 10.23 -5.07 -0.84
C ALA A 115 9.87 -3.58 -0.84
N VAL A 116 9.34 -3.06 -1.94
CA VAL A 116 8.90 -1.66 -2.04
C VAL A 116 7.74 -1.36 -1.09
N GLU A 117 6.75 -2.25 -1.00
CA GLU A 117 5.61 -2.11 -0.08
C GLU A 117 6.07 -2.11 1.38
N LEU A 118 6.99 -3.00 1.76
CA LEU A 118 7.59 -3.03 3.10
C LEU A 118 8.35 -1.74 3.42
N LEU A 119 9.24 -1.31 2.53
CA LEU A 119 10.03 -0.09 2.71
C LEU A 119 9.13 1.14 2.84
N ALA A 120 8.12 1.27 1.99
CA ALA A 120 7.21 2.39 2.02
C ALA A 120 6.32 2.37 3.28
N GLY A 121 5.79 1.22 3.68
CA GLY A 121 4.96 1.09 4.87
C GLY A 121 5.73 1.37 6.17
N ILE A 122 6.95 0.83 6.30
CA ILE A 122 7.83 1.10 7.45
C ILE A 122 8.22 2.59 7.48
N SER A 123 8.57 3.17 6.34
CA SER A 123 8.90 4.60 6.24
C SER A 123 7.73 5.48 6.67
N LEU A 124 6.50 5.10 6.32
CA LEU A 124 5.29 5.82 6.68
C LEU A 124 5.03 5.78 8.20
N LEU A 125 5.24 4.63 8.83
CA LEU A 125 5.18 4.48 10.30
C LEU A 125 6.30 5.25 11.01
N ALA A 126 7.51 5.28 10.43
CA ALA A 126 8.64 6.04 10.98
C ALA A 126 8.43 7.56 10.90
N LEU A 127 7.70 8.03 9.88
CA LEU A 127 7.33 9.43 9.66
C LEU A 127 5.98 9.82 10.31
N ARG A 128 5.35 8.89 11.03
CA ARG A 128 4.08 9.10 11.72
C ARG A 128 4.13 10.36 12.61
N PRO A 129 3.10 11.24 12.54
CA PRO A 129 2.99 12.36 13.45
C PRO A 129 2.94 11.86 14.89
N ARG A 130 3.87 12.33 15.75
CA ARG A 130 3.84 12.07 17.19
C ARG A 130 2.81 12.98 17.88
N GLY A 131 1.55 12.87 17.45
CA GLY A 131 0.41 13.53 18.10
C GLY A 131 -0.10 12.70 19.28
N LYS A 132 -0.54 13.35 20.35
CA LYS A 132 -1.24 12.68 21.45
C LYS A 132 -2.45 11.93 20.88
N PHE A 133 -2.47 10.61 21.05
CA PHE A 133 -3.54 9.72 20.61
C PHE A 133 -4.90 10.07 21.25
N LEU A 134 -4.86 10.80 22.35
CA LEU A 134 -6.00 11.21 23.16
C LEU A 134 -5.68 12.59 23.74
N SER A 135 -6.46 13.60 23.38
CA SER A 135 -6.75 14.70 24.29
C SER A 135 -8.28 14.83 24.29
N PRO A 136 -8.92 14.87 25.46
CA PRO A 136 -10.38 14.98 25.57
C PRO A 136 -10.90 16.27 24.91
#